data_AF-A0A925AS69-F1
#
_entry.id   AF-A0A925AS69-F1
#
_cell.length_a   1.000
_cell.length_b   1.000
_cell.length_c   1.000
_cell.angle_alpha   90.00
_cell.angle_beta   90.00
_cell.angle_gamma   90.00
#
_symmetry.space_group_name_H-M   'P 1'
#
loop_
_entity.id
_entity.type
_entity.pdbx_description
1 polymer ?
#
loop_
_entity_poly.entity_id
_entity_poly.type
_entity_poly.pdbx_seq_one_letter_code
_entity_poly.pdbx_strand_id
1 'polypeptide(L)'
;MTYFVEGLIKLHAGQTEVRRIGEYQTLEDAIGASKHVIDQFLVGILDPEMTAADLFSKYSDLGEVPIIFDDGERTLNVTGFNHYSYAMNRCGVMCARKVKAPPAWECGATRRAAALRK
;
A
#
# COMPACT_ATOMS: atom_id res chain seq x y z
N MET A 1 -27.83 0.22 2.00
CA MET A 1 -26.87 -0.25 3.02
C MET A 1 -25.59 0.50 2.77
N THR A 2 -25.16 1.30 3.74
CA THR A 2 -23.96 2.14 3.63
C THR A 2 -22.83 1.46 4.40
N TYR A 3 -21.60 1.63 3.93
CA TYR A 3 -20.39 1.12 4.56
C TYR A 3 -19.52 2.28 5.02
N PHE A 4 -19.04 2.21 6.25
CA PHE A 4 -18.12 3.20 6.79
C PHE A 4 -16.73 2.60 6.89
N VAL A 5 -15.72 3.37 6.52
CA VAL A 5 -14.32 2.98 6.73
C VAL A 5 -13.70 3.95 7.72
N GLU A 6 -13.15 3.40 8.79
CA GLU A 6 -12.38 4.14 9.78
C GLU A 6 -10.96 3.60 9.84
N GLY A 7 -9.99 4.49 9.98
CA GLY A 7 -8.59 4.15 10.15
C GLY A 7 -8.19 4.26 11.61
N LEU A 8 -7.64 3.19 12.17
CA LEU A 8 -6.95 3.23 13.45
C LEU A 8 -5.50 3.63 13.23
N ILE A 9 -5.13 4.79 13.77
CA ILE A 9 -3.78 5.33 13.73
C ILE A 9 -3.12 5.08 15.08
N LYS A 10 -1.94 4.45 15.08
CA LYS A 10 -1.13 4.26 16.28
C LYS A 10 -0.30 5.52 16.52
N LEU A 11 -0.54 6.20 17.64
CA LEU A 11 0.23 7.37 18.06
C LEU A 11 1.37 6.96 18.99
N HIS A 12 2.32 7.89 19.20
CA HIS A 12 3.34 7.73 20.23
C HIS A 12 2.70 7.58 21.62
N ALA A 13 3.34 6.80 22.49
CA ALA A 13 2.86 6.46 23.85
C ALA A 13 1.65 5.51 23.93
N GLY A 14 1.38 4.72 22.87
CA GLY A 14 0.38 3.65 22.90
C GLY A 14 -1.07 4.13 22.80
N GLN A 15 -1.27 5.40 22.46
CA GLN A 15 -2.58 5.95 22.15
C GLN A 15 -3.00 5.55 20.73
N THR A 16 -4.30 5.39 20.52
CA THR A 16 -4.88 5.14 19.19
C THR A 16 -5.87 6.24 18.87
N GLU A 17 -5.77 6.80 17.66
CA GLU A 17 -6.72 7.74 17.12
C GLU A 17 -7.57 7.06 16.04
N VAL A 18 -8.86 7.36 16.04
CA VAL A 18 -9.80 6.90 15.01
C VAL A 18 -10.03 8.04 14.04
N ARG A 19 -9.80 7.80 12.76
CA ARG A 19 -10.08 8.76 11.69
C ARG A 19 -11.11 8.18 10.73
N ARG A 20 -12.17 8.95 10.44
CA ARG A 20 -13.12 8.59 9.37
C ARG A 20 -12.44 8.72 8.00
N ILE A 21 -12.27 7.62 7.30
CA ILE A 21 -11.69 7.57 5.94
C ILE A 21 -12.76 7.97 4.93
N GLY A 22 -13.96 7.42 5.07
CA GLY A 22 -15.07 7.74 4.18
C GLY A 22 -16.30 6.87 4.36
N GLU A 23 -17.31 7.16 3.54
CA GLU A 23 -18.58 6.44 3.48
C GLU A 23 -18.80 5.97 2.04
N TYR A 24 -19.26 4.74 1.89
CA TYR A 24 -19.34 4.07 0.60
C TYR A 24 -20.66 3.34 0.45
N GLN A 25 -21.18 3.31 -0.78
CA GLN A 25 -22.45 2.64 -1.09
C GLN A 25 -22.29 1.12 -1.26
N THR A 26 -21.06 0.66 -1.55
CA THR A 26 -20.77 -0.75 -1.77
C THR A 26 -19.61 -1.21 -0.88
N LEU A 27 -19.62 -2.50 -0.54
CA LEU A 27 -18.54 -3.13 0.21
C LEU A 27 -17.23 -3.13 -0.60
N GLU A 28 -17.32 -3.27 -1.92
CA GLU A 28 -16.17 -3.24 -2.82
C GLU A 28 -15.48 -1.88 -2.80
N ASP A 29 -16.24 -0.79 -2.81
CA ASP A 29 -15.71 0.57 -2.69
C ASP A 29 -15.04 0.80 -1.32
N ALA A 30 -15.65 0.30 -0.24
CA ALA A 30 -15.07 0.37 1.10
C ALA A 30 -13.75 -0.42 1.21
N ILE A 31 -13.69 -1.61 0.62
CA ILE A 31 -12.45 -2.40 0.51
C ILE A 31 -11.43 -1.65 -0.36
N GLY A 32 -11.86 -1.04 -1.46
CA GLY A 32 -11.01 -0.25 -2.35
C GLY A 32 -10.37 0.92 -1.62
N ALA A 33 -11.14 1.66 -0.84
CA ALA A 33 -10.65 2.75 0.01
C ALA A 33 -9.66 2.25 1.07
N SER A 34 -9.98 1.13 1.74
CA SER A 34 -9.10 0.50 2.72
C SER A 34 -7.74 0.14 2.11
N LYS A 35 -7.75 -0.48 0.92
CA LYS A 35 -6.53 -0.79 0.16
C LYS A 35 -5.77 0.48 -0.22
N HIS A 36 -6.47 1.55 -0.59
CA HIS A 36 -5.86 2.81 -0.97
C HIS A 36 -5.09 3.46 0.20
N VAL A 37 -5.65 3.45 1.41
CA VAL A 37 -4.97 3.97 2.61
C VAL A 37 -3.66 3.21 2.86
N ILE A 38 -3.71 1.87 2.79
CA ILE A 38 -2.53 1.01 2.94
C ILE A 38 -1.50 1.34 1.87
N ASP A 39 -1.93 1.42 0.61
CA ASP A 39 -1.05 1.74 -0.53
C ASP A 39 -0.37 3.10 -0.36
N GLN A 40 -1.11 4.14 0.06
CA GLN A 40 -0.57 5.47 0.29
C GLN A 40 0.51 5.46 1.37
N PHE A 41 0.26 4.77 2.49
CA PHE A 41 1.25 4.63 3.56
C PHE A 41 2.51 3.92 3.04
N LEU A 42 2.35 2.75 2.41
CA LEU A 42 3.46 1.95 1.91
C LEU A 42 4.30 2.71 0.88
N VAL A 43 3.67 3.44 -0.05
CA VAL A 43 4.37 4.29 -1.02
C VAL A 43 5.14 5.41 -0.34
N GLY A 44 4.56 6.05 0.68
CA GLY A 44 5.17 7.19 1.38
C GLY A 44 6.44 6.83 2.17
N ILE A 45 6.55 5.59 2.65
CA ILE A 45 7.69 5.13 3.45
C ILE A 45 8.66 4.21 2.69
N LEU A 46 8.36 3.89 1.43
CA LEU A 46 9.14 2.97 0.61
C LEU A 46 10.52 3.56 0.29
N ASP A 47 11.57 2.99 0.87
CA ASP A 47 12.96 3.35 0.56
C ASP A 47 13.60 2.31 -0.38
N PRO A 48 14.38 2.71 -1.41
CA PRO A 48 15.10 1.82 -2.32
C PRO A 48 15.79 0.62 -1.66
N GLU A 49 16.41 0.79 -0.50
CA GLU A 49 17.20 -0.25 0.17
C GLU A 49 16.36 -1.18 1.07
N MET A 50 15.08 -0.84 1.32
CA MET A 50 14.20 -1.65 2.16
C MET A 50 13.73 -2.93 1.47
N THR A 51 13.76 -4.02 2.23
CA THR A 51 13.13 -5.28 1.85
C THR A 51 11.61 -5.22 2.05
N ALA A 52 10.89 -6.17 1.46
CA ALA A 52 9.44 -6.30 1.67
C ALA A 52 9.10 -6.55 3.16
N ALA A 53 9.99 -7.26 3.88
CA ALA A 53 9.82 -7.52 5.31
C ALA A 53 10.00 -6.24 6.14
N ASP A 54 11.00 -5.42 5.84
CA ASP A 54 11.22 -4.14 6.54
C ASP A 54 10.04 -3.18 6.32
N LEU A 55 9.59 -3.08 5.07
CA LEU A 55 8.43 -2.25 4.71
C LEU A 55 7.17 -2.71 5.44
N PHE A 56 6.96 -4.02 5.50
CA PHE A 56 5.82 -4.61 6.20
C PHE A 56 5.88 -4.40 7.71
N SER A 57 7.06 -4.55 8.33
CA SER A 57 7.26 -4.27 9.75
C SER A 57 6.89 -2.82 10.08
N LYS A 58 7.33 -1.87 9.26
CA LYS A 58 6.96 -0.46 9.44
C LYS A 58 5.45 -0.22 9.33
N TYR A 59 4.77 -0.89 8.41
CA TYR A 59 3.30 -0.83 8.34
C TYR A 59 2.62 -1.46 9.56
N SER A 60 3.13 -2.59 10.06
CA SER A 60 2.60 -3.21 11.27
C SER A 60 2.71 -2.29 12.49
N ASP A 61 3.80 -1.52 12.58
CA ASP A 61 4.08 -0.67 13.74
C ASP A 61 3.41 0.71 13.66
N LEU A 62 3.43 1.33 12.48
CA LEU A 62 3.05 2.74 12.28
C LEU A 62 1.92 2.94 11.27
N GLY A 63 1.50 1.88 10.57
CA GLY A 63 0.47 1.95 9.55
C GLY A 63 -0.91 2.22 10.11
N GLU A 64 -1.71 2.94 9.33
CA GLU A 64 -3.13 3.13 9.57
C GLU A 64 -3.88 1.82 9.25
N VAL A 65 -4.64 1.29 10.21
CA VAL A 65 -5.38 0.04 10.08
C VAL A 65 -6.83 0.35 9.70
N PRO A 66 -7.25 0.09 8.44
CA PRO A 66 -8.63 0.33 8.03
C PRO A 66 -9.58 -0.74 8.57
N ILE A 67 -10.69 -0.30 9.15
CA ILE A 67 -11.80 -1.11 9.65
C ILE A 67 -13.07 -0.71 8.89
N ILE A 68 -13.83 -1.72 8.44
CA ILE A 68 -15.06 -1.53 7.69
C ILE A 68 -16.25 -1.84 8.61
N PHE A 69 -17.21 -0.93 8.65
CA PHE A 69 -18.47 -1.05 9.41
C PHE A 69 -19.67 -1.06 8.46
N ASP A 70 -20.75 -1.73 8.87
CA ASP A 70 -22.06 -1.61 8.23
C ASP A 70 -22.88 -0.41 8.76
N ASP A 71 -24.08 -0.19 8.21
CA ASP A 71 -24.99 0.88 8.63
C ASP A 71 -25.52 0.74 10.07
N GLY A 72 -25.32 -0.42 10.69
CA GLY A 72 -25.60 -0.69 12.08
C GLY A 72 -24.37 -0.54 12.99
N GLU A 73 -23.29 0.08 12.51
CA GLU A 73 -22.01 0.25 13.22
C GLU A 73 -21.36 -1.07 13.66
N ARG A 74 -21.73 -2.18 13.02
CA ARG A 74 -21.12 -3.48 13.31
C ARG A 74 -19.87 -3.61 12.47
N THR A 75 -18.75 -3.90 13.14
CA THR A 75 -17.52 -4.30 12.46
C THR A 75 -17.80 -5.49 11.58
N LEU A 76 -17.60 -5.34 10.28
CA LEU A 76 -17.77 -6.43 9.33
C LEU A 76 -16.49 -7.27 9.31
N ASN A 77 -16.62 -8.56 9.62
CA ASN A 77 -15.60 -9.50 9.22
C ASN A 77 -15.75 -9.76 7.72
N VAL A 78 -15.07 -8.95 6.93
CA VAL A 78 -15.19 -8.97 5.47
C VAL A 78 -14.52 -10.22 4.92
N THR A 79 -15.32 -11.21 4.52
CA THR A 79 -14.82 -12.42 3.88
C THR A 79 -13.98 -12.06 2.65
N GLY A 80 -12.72 -12.49 2.63
CA GLY A 80 -11.80 -12.25 1.53
C GLY A 80 -10.99 -10.95 1.60
N PHE A 81 -11.20 -10.10 2.62
CA PHE A 81 -10.35 -8.94 2.86
C PHE A 81 -9.77 -8.96 4.27
N ASN A 82 -8.43 -8.95 4.34
CA ASN A 82 -7.68 -8.76 5.56
C ASN A 82 -6.57 -7.73 5.27
N HIS A 83 -6.58 -6.62 6.00
CA HIS A 83 -5.64 -5.52 5.79
C HIS A 83 -4.18 -5.95 5.93
N TYR A 84 -3.88 -6.87 6.85
CA TYR A 84 -2.54 -7.40 7.11
C TYR A 84 -2.05 -8.26 5.95
N SER A 85 -2.88 -9.21 5.51
CA SER A 85 -2.57 -10.06 4.35
C SER A 85 -2.42 -9.25 3.06
N TYR A 86 -3.25 -8.22 2.88
CA TYR A 86 -3.15 -7.31 1.74
C TYR A 86 -1.83 -6.53 1.76
N ALA A 87 -1.48 -5.90 2.89
CA ALA A 87 -0.24 -5.14 3.03
C ALA A 87 1.00 -6.00 2.79
N MET A 88 1.04 -7.22 3.32
CA MET A 88 2.16 -8.15 3.11
C MET A 88 2.36 -8.48 1.62
N ASN A 89 1.28 -8.85 0.92
CA ASN A 89 1.34 -9.12 -0.52
C ASN A 89 1.79 -7.87 -1.30
N ARG A 90 1.25 -6.70 -0.94
CA ARG A 90 1.58 -5.44 -1.58
C ARG A 90 3.06 -5.07 -1.44
N CYS A 91 3.63 -5.23 -0.25
CA CYS A 91 5.06 -5.04 0.00
C CYS A 91 5.91 -5.91 -0.95
N GLY A 92 5.54 -7.19 -1.10
CA GLY A 92 6.18 -8.11 -2.03
C GLY A 92 6.14 -7.62 -3.49
N VAL A 93 4.97 -7.17 -3.96
CA VAL A 93 4.80 -6.63 -5.32
C VAL A 93 5.64 -5.36 -5.54
N MET A 94 5.66 -4.45 -4.57
CA MET A 94 6.39 -3.18 -4.67
C MET A 94 7.91 -3.40 -4.69
N CYS A 95 8.43 -4.26 -3.82
CA CYS A 95 9.85 -4.59 -3.80
C CYS A 95 10.27 -5.43 -5.01
N ALA A 96 9.43 -6.36 -5.49
CA ALA A 96 9.72 -7.13 -6.72
C ALA A 96 9.77 -6.24 -7.98
N ARG A 97 8.94 -5.19 -8.04
CA ARG A 97 9.00 -4.18 -9.12
C ARG A 97 10.30 -3.39 -9.12
N LYS A 98 10.88 -3.08 -7.95
CA LYS A 98 12.21 -2.44 -7.87
C LYS A 98 13.31 -3.30 -8.50
N VAL A 99 13.30 -4.61 -8.21
CA VAL A 99 14.30 -5.56 -8.73
C VAL A 99 14.28 -5.63 -10.27
N LYS A 100 13.16 -5.26 -10.92
CA LYS A 100 13.03 -5.26 -12.39
C LYS A 100 13.39 -3.94 -13.08
N ALA A 101 13.77 -2.88 -12.37
CA ALA A 101 14.30 -1.70 -13.04
C ALA A 101 15.70 -2.02 -13.59
N PRO A 102 15.93 -1.99 -14.92
CA PRO A 102 17.27 -2.18 -15.46
C PRO A 102 18.18 -1.06 -14.92
N PRO A 103 19.47 -1.35 -14.66
CA PRO A 103 20.37 -0.37 -14.10
C PRO A 103 20.51 0.82 -15.06
N ALA A 104 20.48 2.04 -14.53
CA ALA A 104 20.38 3.30 -15.27
C ALA A 104 21.49 3.54 -16.33
N TRP A 105 22.54 2.72 -16.36
CA TRP A 105 23.61 2.79 -17.37
C TRP A 105 23.24 2.12 -18.71
N GLU A 106 22.15 1.32 -18.78
CA GLU A 106 21.69 0.71 -20.04
C GLU A 106 20.87 1.65 -20.94
N CYS A 107 20.45 2.84 -20.46
CA CYS A 107 19.71 3.80 -21.28
C CYS A 107 20.59 4.66 -22.22
N GLY A 108 21.90 4.39 -22.34
CA GLY A 108 22.87 5.30 -22.98
C GLY A 108 23.74 4.77 -24.13
N ALA A 109 23.58 3.53 -24.60
CA ALA A 109 24.43 2.98 -25.68
C ALA A 109 23.58 2.16 -26.66
N THR A 110 23.12 2.67 -27.81
CA THR A 110 23.97 2.90 -28.99
C THR A 110 23.17 3.63 -30.07
N ARG A 111 23.43 4.92 -30.28
CA ARG A 111 23.23 5.58 -31.58
C ARG A 111 24.51 6.32 -31.94
N ARG A 112 25.57 5.58 -32.26
CA ARG A 112 26.72 6.11 -33.01
C ARG A 112 27.60 4.96 -33.53
N ALA A 113 27.35 4.57 -34.76
CA ALA A 113 28.37 4.16 -35.72
C ALA A 113 27.86 4.71 -37.08
N ALA A 114 28.18 5.96 -37.44
CA ALA A 114 29.41 6.31 -38.16
C ALA A 114 29.64 5.31 -39.30
N ALA A 115 29.12 5.57 -40.50
CA ALA A 115 29.82 6.33 -41.54
C ALA A 115 31.26 5.81 -41.75
N LEU A 116 31.42 5.04 -42.83
CA LEU A 116 32.57 4.87 -43.72
C LEU A 116 32.77 3.38 -44.04
N ARG A 117 32.50 3.00 -45.30
CA ARG A 117 33.50 2.37 -46.15
C ARG A 117 33.09 2.54 -47.61
N LYS A 118 34.10 2.91 -48.38
CA LYS A 118 34.12 3.17 -49.82
C LYS A 118 33.74 1.92 -50.61
#